data_AF-G0UBT1-F1
#
_entry.id   AF-G0UBT1-F1
#
_cell.length_a   1.000
_cell.length_b   1.000
_cell.length_c   1.000
_cell.angle_alpha   90.00
_cell.angle_beta   90.00
_cell.angle_gamma   90.00
#
_symmetry.space_group_name_H-M   'P 1'
#
loop_
_entity.id
_entity.type
_entity.pdbx_description
1 polymer ?
#
loop_
_entity_poly.entity_id
_entity_poly.type
_entity_poly.pdbx_seq_one_letter_code
_entity_poly.pdbx_strand_id
1 'polypeptide(L)'
;MIRFKRCPFFLCGRSLVLRPEATKDPHRYPLGYVPLDGSESIDSVWTLVRSGFFVAPLNKVEVIHKVHTGIRHIAISEYPPACCFDIIALNIKLKEICSRLLIRRDFWALDDFNDPEMNTSFGVQNVYFDNFKWSQVLWKRFQIFVEEYFPVAEHTHLTYDEYIQLMRSFSHFEQGYSLFPLLPRKYKIHPPFGVPTLSKVDMEPLLLYSKWLQNFRGPLMLNKALIVRGRCGECAMVTRHCGVPIVRSVDPNYRAVASARKDTELMGKHFNTISFRVGEMFLPLDTRMDSSRKKSDLIVYYPDQGVYETYFTNYSGGYASCMEGFAGMLEQFFEEAVHHLSDFGVVVICCTNIYSLLKPYEPNPIEYEIKFNRRWVVLDYYDLPIRSKGVLSHIPAQHRFKLPHSLMGSLRSELWILHKIEAIGHFAYIHNIPGSKPPSCAAMHWKNKNISKLRRMVMKNQIDDLGGDWEAYKERFMHLLREQNGDDEDDMAQSIRMAMDPSYPQELANRARIAVETNIEAKRAFHVDVSSRFGEVSPRECFDSKYTSNFIKSISKNP
;
A
#
# COMPACT_ATOMS: atom_id res chain seq x y z
N MET A 1 -2.74 29.77 6.06
CA MET A 1 -3.99 29.67 5.29
C MET A 1 -3.98 28.32 4.57
N ILE A 2 -4.44 27.26 5.24
CA ILE A 2 -4.31 25.88 4.76
C ILE A 2 -5.44 25.65 3.76
N ARG A 3 -5.11 25.67 2.46
CA ARG A 3 -6.05 25.24 1.42
C ARG A 3 -6.17 23.72 1.53
N PHE A 4 -7.33 23.25 1.98
CA PHE A 4 -7.75 21.86 1.87
C PHE A 4 -7.56 21.40 0.41
N LYS A 5 -6.50 20.64 0.13
CA LYS A 5 -6.41 19.89 -1.11
C LYS A 5 -7.50 18.82 -1.01
N ARG A 6 -8.56 18.99 -1.79
CA ARG A 6 -9.60 17.95 -1.95
C ARG A 6 -8.90 16.70 -2.48
N CYS A 7 -8.68 15.73 -1.59
CA CYS A 7 -8.30 14.39 -1.98
C CYS A 7 -9.44 13.84 -2.87
N PRO A 8 -9.16 13.37 -4.11
CA PRO A 8 -10.21 13.05 -5.09
C PRO A 8 -11.06 11.82 -4.75
N PHE A 9 -10.84 11.17 -3.61
CA PHE A 9 -11.45 9.90 -3.24
C PHE A 9 -12.72 9.97 -2.39
N PHE A 10 -13.23 11.17 -2.05
CA PHE A 10 -14.23 11.30 -0.98
C PHE A 10 -15.54 12.02 -1.32
N LEU A 11 -15.92 12.11 -2.59
CA LEU A 11 -17.29 12.49 -2.95
C LEU A 11 -18.17 11.24 -3.09
N CYS A 12 -18.90 10.96 -2.02
CA CYS A 12 -19.99 10.00 -2.00
C CYS A 12 -21.14 10.56 -2.84
N GLY A 13 -21.25 10.10 -4.09
CA GLY A 13 -22.28 10.45 -5.07
C GLY A 13 -21.77 11.42 -6.14
N ARG A 14 -21.57 10.92 -7.37
CA ARG A 14 -21.59 11.79 -8.58
C ARG A 14 -23.03 11.86 -9.03
N SER A 15 -23.58 13.04 -9.29
CA SER A 15 -24.87 13.12 -9.99
C SER A 15 -24.67 12.62 -11.42
N LEU A 16 -25.43 11.59 -11.80
CA LEU A 16 -25.49 11.09 -13.17
C LEU A 16 -26.86 11.39 -13.76
N VAL A 17 -26.93 12.48 -14.51
CA VAL A 17 -28.06 12.83 -15.36
C VAL A 17 -27.53 12.98 -16.77
N LEU A 18 -28.07 12.17 -17.69
CA LEU A 18 -27.68 12.26 -19.10
C LEU A 18 -28.12 13.61 -19.67
N ARG A 19 -27.28 14.15 -20.55
CA ARG A 19 -27.54 15.36 -21.34
C ARG A 19 -27.70 14.94 -22.81
N PRO A 20 -28.93 14.63 -23.27
CA PRO A 20 -29.14 14.06 -24.60
C PRO A 20 -28.52 14.88 -25.73
N GLU A 21 -28.54 16.21 -25.61
CA GLU A 21 -27.96 17.16 -26.57
C GLU A 21 -26.46 17.00 -26.80
N ALA A 22 -25.74 16.39 -25.85
CA ALA A 22 -24.30 16.10 -25.95
C ALA A 22 -23.99 14.65 -26.36
N THR A 23 -25.02 13.86 -26.69
CA THR A 23 -24.86 12.45 -27.07
C THR A 23 -24.67 12.28 -28.58
N LYS A 24 -24.32 11.06 -29.01
CA LYS A 24 -23.93 10.75 -30.40
C LYS A 24 -25.07 10.92 -31.43
N ASP A 25 -26.30 10.60 -31.06
CA ASP A 25 -27.47 10.69 -31.95
C ASP A 25 -28.74 11.06 -31.15
N PRO A 26 -28.90 12.35 -30.82
CA PRO A 26 -30.05 12.83 -30.05
C PRO A 26 -31.37 12.77 -30.83
N HIS A 27 -31.33 12.69 -32.16
CA HIS A 27 -32.54 12.65 -32.99
C HIS A 27 -33.19 11.26 -32.95
N ARG A 28 -32.38 10.20 -33.09
CA ARG A 28 -32.86 8.82 -33.01
C ARG A 28 -33.09 8.37 -31.56
N TYR A 29 -32.26 8.85 -30.63
CA TYR A 29 -32.32 8.49 -29.21
C TYR A 29 -32.47 9.74 -28.34
N PRO A 30 -33.67 10.34 -28.27
CA PRO A 30 -33.89 11.60 -27.56
C PRO A 30 -33.70 11.52 -26.04
N LEU A 31 -33.70 10.30 -25.47
CA LEU A 31 -33.39 10.07 -24.06
C LEU A 31 -31.88 10.04 -23.76
N GLY A 32 -31.02 10.13 -24.79
CA GLY A 32 -29.57 10.16 -24.65
C GLY A 32 -28.91 8.79 -24.47
N TYR A 33 -29.67 7.69 -24.56
CA TYR A 33 -29.16 6.32 -24.51
C TYR A 33 -29.91 5.40 -25.50
N VAL A 34 -29.26 4.31 -25.88
CA VAL A 34 -29.86 3.25 -26.70
C VAL A 34 -30.51 2.22 -25.75
N PRO A 35 -31.84 2.04 -25.78
CA PRO A 35 -32.51 1.04 -24.97
C PRO A 35 -32.21 -0.36 -25.52
N LEU A 36 -31.98 -1.32 -24.63
CA LEU A 36 -31.72 -2.72 -24.98
C LEU A 36 -32.94 -3.57 -24.62
N ASP A 37 -33.50 -4.27 -25.61
CA ASP A 37 -34.61 -5.22 -25.42
C ASP A 37 -34.12 -6.66 -25.25
N GLY A 38 -32.83 -6.93 -25.56
CA GLY A 38 -32.21 -8.24 -25.43
C GLY A 38 -32.25 -9.08 -26.72
N SER A 39 -32.72 -8.50 -27.81
CA SER A 39 -32.66 -9.11 -29.15
C SER A 39 -31.28 -8.96 -29.81
N GLU A 40 -30.49 -7.97 -29.36
CA GLU A 40 -29.22 -7.61 -29.96
C GLU A 40 -28.09 -8.55 -29.54
N SER A 41 -27.16 -8.84 -30.47
CA SER A 41 -25.94 -9.56 -30.12
C SER A 41 -24.99 -8.70 -29.29
N ILE A 42 -24.21 -9.33 -28.41
CA ILE A 42 -23.25 -8.63 -27.54
C ILE A 42 -22.22 -7.85 -28.38
N ASP A 43 -21.79 -8.37 -29.53
CA ASP A 43 -20.84 -7.69 -30.42
C ASP A 43 -21.42 -6.40 -31.05
N SER A 44 -22.72 -6.39 -31.32
CA SER A 44 -23.43 -5.20 -31.80
C SER A 44 -23.45 -4.12 -30.72
N VAL A 45 -23.77 -4.52 -29.47
CA VAL A 45 -23.77 -3.61 -28.33
C VAL A 45 -22.35 -3.12 -28.00
N TRP A 46 -21.34 -3.98 -28.11
CA TRP A 46 -19.92 -3.61 -27.99
C TRP A 46 -19.54 -2.49 -28.96
N THR A 47 -19.97 -2.61 -30.22
CA THR A 47 -19.69 -1.61 -31.27
C THR A 47 -20.35 -0.26 -30.94
N LEU A 48 -21.57 -0.26 -30.42
CA LEU A 48 -22.25 0.95 -29.94
C LEU A 48 -21.49 1.61 -28.79
N VAL A 49 -21.15 0.85 -27.76
CA VAL A 49 -20.46 1.36 -26.56
C VAL A 49 -19.07 1.89 -26.90
N ARG A 50 -18.33 1.20 -27.78
CA ARG A 50 -17.04 1.64 -28.30
C ARG A 50 -17.15 2.95 -29.09
N SER A 51 -18.24 3.12 -29.83
CA SER A 51 -18.53 4.35 -30.58
C SER A 51 -18.97 5.52 -29.69
N GLY A 52 -19.16 5.27 -28.39
CA GLY A 52 -19.49 6.29 -27.39
C GLY A 52 -20.97 6.41 -27.04
N PHE A 53 -21.82 5.46 -27.47
CA PHE A 53 -23.23 5.43 -27.06
C PHE A 53 -23.37 4.95 -25.61
N PHE A 54 -24.29 5.56 -24.88
CA PHE A 54 -24.81 5.02 -23.63
C PHE A 54 -25.85 3.94 -23.93
N VAL A 55 -25.86 2.87 -23.14
CA VAL A 55 -26.83 1.77 -23.28
C VAL A 55 -27.46 1.48 -21.93
N ALA A 56 -28.77 1.19 -21.92
CA ALA A 56 -29.51 0.85 -20.71
C ALA A 56 -30.59 -0.20 -21.01
N PRO A 57 -30.95 -1.08 -20.05
CA PRO A 57 -32.00 -2.08 -20.27
C PRO A 57 -33.37 -1.42 -20.37
N LEU A 58 -34.22 -1.95 -21.27
CA LEU A 58 -35.61 -1.51 -21.39
C LEU A 58 -36.51 -2.20 -20.35
N ASN A 59 -36.48 -3.53 -20.31
CA ASN A 59 -37.43 -4.33 -19.50
C ASN A 59 -36.78 -5.14 -18.37
N LYS A 60 -35.57 -5.69 -18.60
CA LYS A 60 -34.96 -6.69 -17.70
C LYS A 60 -33.52 -6.33 -17.30
N VAL A 61 -33.19 -6.55 -16.03
CA VAL A 61 -31.83 -6.49 -15.46
C VAL A 61 -30.92 -7.51 -16.14
N GLU A 62 -31.45 -8.68 -16.52
CA GLU A 62 -30.70 -9.73 -17.21
C GLU A 62 -29.99 -9.25 -18.48
N VAL A 63 -30.64 -8.39 -19.26
CA VAL A 63 -30.10 -7.89 -20.54
C VAL A 63 -28.81 -7.11 -20.29
N ILE A 64 -28.84 -6.14 -19.39
CA ILE A 64 -27.66 -5.34 -19.08
C ILE A 64 -26.58 -6.17 -18.35
N HIS A 65 -26.97 -7.19 -17.57
CA HIS A 65 -26.02 -8.09 -16.93
C HIS A 65 -25.20 -8.92 -17.93
N LYS A 66 -25.89 -9.48 -18.94
CA LYS A 66 -25.27 -10.24 -20.04
C LYS A 66 -24.34 -9.34 -20.83
N VAL A 67 -24.80 -8.14 -21.18
CA VAL A 67 -24.00 -7.14 -21.90
C VAL A 67 -22.77 -6.73 -21.09
N HIS A 68 -22.90 -6.41 -19.80
CA HIS A 68 -21.78 -6.03 -18.94
C HIS A 68 -20.71 -7.11 -18.85
N THR A 69 -21.15 -8.36 -18.66
CA THR A 69 -20.22 -9.49 -18.59
C THR A 69 -19.56 -9.72 -19.95
N GLY A 70 -20.34 -9.77 -21.04
CA GLY A 70 -19.84 -10.04 -22.39
C GLY A 70 -18.87 -8.97 -22.90
N ILE A 71 -19.23 -7.69 -22.78
CA ILE A 71 -18.39 -6.56 -23.19
C ILE A 71 -17.04 -6.58 -22.47
N ARG A 72 -17.01 -6.90 -21.17
CA ARG A 72 -15.74 -7.00 -20.43
C ARG A 72 -14.86 -8.14 -20.95
N HIS A 73 -15.45 -9.27 -21.36
CA HIS A 73 -14.69 -10.36 -21.97
C HIS A 73 -14.17 -9.98 -23.36
N ILE A 74 -15.00 -9.35 -24.20
CA ILE A 74 -14.58 -8.87 -25.53
C ILE A 74 -13.44 -7.86 -25.41
N ALA A 75 -13.54 -6.91 -24.48
CA ALA A 75 -12.49 -5.92 -24.25
C ALA A 75 -11.15 -6.56 -23.85
N ILE A 76 -11.17 -7.60 -23.01
CA ILE A 76 -9.95 -8.36 -22.63
C ILE A 76 -9.39 -9.12 -23.83
N SER A 77 -10.25 -9.67 -24.69
CA SER A 77 -9.82 -10.37 -25.90
C SER A 77 -9.23 -9.42 -26.97
N GLU A 78 -9.80 -8.22 -27.11
CA GLU A 78 -9.31 -7.20 -28.05
C GLU A 78 -8.01 -6.53 -27.56
N TYR A 79 -7.89 -6.34 -26.25
CA TYR A 79 -6.70 -5.73 -25.62
C TYR A 79 -6.07 -6.71 -24.60
N PRO A 80 -5.43 -7.80 -25.07
CA PRO A 80 -4.84 -8.78 -24.18
C PRO A 80 -3.66 -8.19 -23.38
N PRO A 81 -3.59 -8.41 -22.06
CA PRO A 81 -2.52 -7.87 -21.24
C PRO A 81 -1.22 -8.67 -21.42
N ALA A 82 -0.39 -8.28 -22.39
CA ALA A 82 0.89 -8.93 -22.66
C ALA A 82 2.03 -8.35 -21.82
N CYS A 83 2.00 -7.04 -21.56
CA CYS A 83 2.96 -6.33 -20.71
C CYS A 83 2.26 -5.43 -19.69
N CYS A 84 3.05 -4.78 -18.81
CA CYS A 84 2.54 -3.92 -17.75
C CYS A 84 1.75 -2.72 -18.29
N PHE A 85 2.18 -2.12 -19.41
CA PHE A 85 1.48 -1.03 -20.06
C PHE A 85 0.08 -1.44 -20.55
N ASP A 86 -0.06 -2.66 -21.09
CA ASP A 86 -1.34 -3.17 -21.58
C ASP A 86 -2.35 -3.34 -20.44
N ILE A 87 -1.89 -3.73 -19.25
CA ILE A 87 -2.75 -3.85 -18.06
C ILE A 87 -3.38 -2.50 -17.70
N ILE A 88 -2.59 -1.42 -17.78
CA ILE A 88 -3.05 -0.07 -17.45
C ILE A 88 -3.98 0.44 -18.56
N ALA A 89 -3.58 0.29 -19.82
CA ALA A 89 -4.40 0.68 -20.97
C ALA A 89 -5.75 -0.04 -20.97
N LEU A 90 -5.76 -1.34 -20.70
CA LEU A 90 -6.97 -2.14 -20.54
C LEU A 90 -7.83 -1.64 -19.38
N ASN A 91 -7.24 -1.32 -18.23
CA ASN A 91 -8.00 -0.79 -17.10
C ASN A 91 -8.65 0.57 -17.42
N ILE A 92 -7.92 1.48 -18.07
CA ILE A 92 -8.44 2.76 -18.60
C ILE A 92 -9.61 2.49 -19.54
N LYS A 93 -9.41 1.57 -20.48
CA LYS A 93 -10.42 1.26 -21.49
C LYS A 93 -11.68 0.65 -20.88
N LEU A 94 -11.52 -0.29 -19.94
CA LEU A 94 -12.63 -0.88 -19.20
C LEU A 94 -13.38 0.17 -18.37
N LYS A 95 -12.68 1.11 -17.72
CA LYS A 95 -13.31 2.22 -16.98
C LYS A 95 -14.14 3.10 -17.91
N GLU A 96 -13.60 3.45 -19.07
CA GLU A 96 -14.28 4.22 -20.10
C GLU A 96 -15.57 3.52 -20.59
N ILE A 97 -15.46 2.25 -20.92
CA ILE A 97 -16.55 1.45 -21.50
C ILE A 97 -17.62 1.13 -20.48
N CYS A 98 -17.24 0.66 -19.28
CA CYS A 98 -18.22 0.31 -18.26
C CYS A 98 -18.98 1.55 -17.74
N SER A 99 -18.40 2.76 -17.87
CA SER A 99 -19.11 4.01 -17.55
C SER A 99 -20.31 4.30 -18.45
N ARG A 100 -20.42 3.63 -19.61
CA ARG A 100 -21.51 3.77 -20.58
C ARG A 100 -22.60 2.71 -20.44
N LEU A 101 -22.36 1.70 -19.61
CA LEU A 101 -23.32 0.65 -19.30
C LEU A 101 -24.17 1.09 -18.12
N LEU A 102 -25.40 1.49 -18.41
CA LEU A 102 -26.29 2.12 -17.45
C LEU A 102 -27.43 1.18 -17.05
N ILE A 103 -28.00 1.47 -15.89
CA ILE A 103 -29.28 0.95 -15.44
C ILE A 103 -30.12 2.14 -14.95
N ARG A 104 -31.43 2.08 -15.20
CA ARG A 104 -32.36 3.11 -14.72
C ARG A 104 -32.33 3.21 -13.20
N ARG A 105 -32.53 4.41 -12.64
CA ARG A 105 -32.47 4.62 -11.19
C ARG A 105 -33.61 3.92 -10.44
N ASP A 106 -34.79 3.85 -11.05
CA ASP A 106 -35.96 3.14 -10.58
C ASP A 106 -35.95 1.67 -11.06
N PHE A 107 -34.83 0.97 -10.82
CA PHE A 107 -34.60 -0.41 -11.24
C PHE A 107 -35.64 -1.42 -10.70
N TRP A 108 -36.42 -1.07 -9.67
CA TRP A 108 -37.52 -1.90 -9.17
C TRP A 108 -38.69 -2.01 -10.15
N ALA A 109 -38.74 -1.15 -11.17
CA ALA A 109 -39.73 -1.24 -12.24
C ALA A 109 -39.35 -2.25 -13.33
N LEU A 110 -38.17 -2.89 -13.25
CA LEU A 110 -37.73 -3.92 -14.19
C LEU A 110 -38.35 -5.27 -13.82
N ASP A 111 -38.79 -6.03 -14.82
CA ASP A 111 -39.64 -7.22 -14.66
C ASP A 111 -39.02 -8.30 -13.77
N ASP A 112 -37.70 -8.47 -13.88
CA ASP A 112 -36.93 -9.51 -13.20
C ASP A 112 -36.24 -9.02 -11.92
N PHE A 113 -36.53 -7.79 -11.45
CA PHE A 113 -35.94 -7.29 -10.21
C PHE A 113 -36.47 -8.02 -8.97
N ASN A 114 -37.78 -8.28 -8.94
CA ASN A 114 -38.43 -9.01 -7.86
C ASN A 114 -39.82 -9.53 -8.23
N ASP A 115 -40.03 -10.84 -8.12
CA ASP A 115 -41.35 -11.48 -8.20
C ASP A 115 -41.76 -12.00 -6.80
N PRO A 116 -42.70 -11.32 -6.11
CA PRO A 116 -43.13 -11.70 -4.77
C PRO A 116 -44.01 -12.96 -4.74
N GLU A 117 -44.61 -13.37 -5.85
CA GLU A 117 -45.47 -14.55 -5.93
C GLU A 117 -44.64 -15.80 -6.15
N MET A 118 -43.74 -15.76 -7.14
CA MET A 118 -42.87 -16.90 -7.46
C MET A 118 -41.61 -16.95 -6.59
N ASN A 119 -41.33 -15.90 -5.80
CA ASN A 119 -40.08 -15.71 -5.06
C ASN A 119 -38.85 -15.87 -5.98
N THR A 120 -38.93 -15.30 -7.17
CA THR A 120 -37.84 -15.31 -8.15
C THR A 120 -37.35 -13.90 -8.40
N SER A 121 -36.05 -13.77 -8.70
CA SER A 121 -35.47 -12.52 -9.15
C SER A 121 -34.20 -12.82 -9.95
N PHE A 122 -33.73 -11.84 -10.72
CA PHE A 122 -32.47 -11.91 -11.44
C PHE A 122 -31.47 -10.91 -10.87
N GLY A 123 -30.24 -11.37 -10.62
CA GLY A 123 -29.11 -10.50 -10.28
C GLY A 123 -28.19 -11.09 -9.21
N VAL A 124 -27.21 -10.27 -8.81
CA VAL A 124 -26.16 -10.69 -7.87
C VAL A 124 -26.67 -10.90 -6.44
N GLN A 125 -27.84 -10.35 -6.11
CA GLN A 125 -28.47 -10.49 -4.79
C GLN A 125 -28.72 -11.96 -4.41
N ASN A 126 -29.03 -12.82 -5.39
CA ASN A 126 -29.30 -14.25 -5.16
C ASN A 126 -28.06 -15.03 -4.68
N VAL A 127 -26.86 -14.45 -4.83
CA VAL A 127 -25.62 -15.02 -4.28
C VAL A 127 -25.50 -14.73 -2.78
N TYR A 128 -26.13 -13.65 -2.31
CA TYR A 128 -25.95 -13.13 -0.95
C TYR A 128 -27.15 -13.38 -0.04
N PHE A 129 -28.35 -13.44 -0.61
CA PHE A 129 -29.60 -13.51 0.12
C PHE A 129 -30.43 -14.69 -0.35
N ASP A 130 -31.22 -15.22 0.58
CA ASP A 130 -32.26 -16.19 0.28
C ASP A 130 -33.36 -15.55 -0.58
N ASN A 131 -33.88 -16.31 -1.56
CA ASN A 131 -34.87 -15.84 -2.52
C ASN A 131 -36.16 -15.36 -1.87
N PHE A 132 -36.65 -16.08 -0.84
CA PHE A 132 -37.84 -15.69 -0.11
C PHE A 132 -37.57 -14.41 0.69
N LYS A 133 -36.44 -14.34 1.38
CA LYS A 133 -36.06 -13.13 2.14
C LYS A 133 -35.92 -11.90 1.24
N TRP A 134 -35.33 -12.06 0.06
CA TRP A 134 -35.27 -11.01 -0.95
C TRP A 134 -36.66 -10.55 -1.35
N SER A 135 -37.48 -11.50 -1.79
CA SER A 135 -38.72 -11.19 -2.49
C SER A 135 -39.82 -10.61 -1.62
N GLN A 136 -39.77 -10.92 -0.33
CA GLN A 136 -40.76 -10.44 0.63
C GLN A 136 -40.36 -9.10 1.29
N VAL A 137 -39.08 -8.91 1.66
CA VAL A 137 -38.69 -7.80 2.55
C VAL A 137 -37.47 -7.03 2.07
N LEU A 138 -36.41 -7.70 1.61
CA LEU A 138 -35.13 -7.02 1.42
C LEU A 138 -35.12 -6.09 0.20
N TRP A 139 -35.92 -6.35 -0.84
CA TRP A 139 -35.96 -5.48 -2.02
C TRP A 139 -36.37 -4.04 -1.68
N LYS A 140 -37.33 -3.85 -0.75
CA LYS A 140 -37.73 -2.52 -0.25
C LYS A 140 -36.64 -1.89 0.60
N ARG A 141 -35.98 -2.68 1.45
CA ARG A 141 -34.86 -2.19 2.27
C ARG A 141 -33.68 -1.77 1.39
N PHE A 142 -33.44 -2.49 0.29
CA PHE A 142 -32.44 -2.13 -0.70
C PHE A 142 -32.79 -0.81 -1.40
N GLN A 143 -34.07 -0.60 -1.77
CA GLN A 143 -34.51 0.68 -2.34
C GLN A 143 -34.19 1.87 -1.41
N ILE A 144 -34.49 1.74 -0.11
CA ILE A 144 -34.16 2.77 0.89
C ILE A 144 -32.64 2.94 1.02
N PHE A 145 -31.88 1.83 1.02
CA PHE A 145 -30.43 1.85 1.09
C PHE A 145 -29.82 2.63 -0.08
N VAL A 146 -30.30 2.44 -1.30
CA VAL A 146 -29.79 3.18 -2.47
C VAL A 146 -30.13 4.67 -2.41
N GLU A 147 -31.29 5.04 -1.85
CA GLU A 147 -31.71 6.44 -1.71
C GLU A 147 -30.73 7.28 -0.89
N GLU A 148 -30.05 6.69 0.09
CA GLU A 148 -29.05 7.38 0.92
C GLU A 148 -27.82 7.86 0.12
N TYR A 149 -27.45 7.15 -0.95
CA TYR A 149 -26.22 7.40 -1.71
C TYR A 149 -26.47 8.00 -3.08
N PHE A 150 -27.58 7.60 -3.72
CA PHE A 150 -27.97 8.01 -5.05
C PHE A 150 -29.45 8.35 -5.02
N PRO A 151 -29.87 9.54 -4.57
CA PRO A 151 -31.28 9.87 -4.49
C PRO A 151 -31.92 9.97 -5.89
N VAL A 152 -33.20 9.59 -6.00
CA VAL A 152 -33.94 9.62 -7.29
C VAL A 152 -33.99 11.03 -7.88
N ALA A 153 -34.00 12.06 -7.02
CA ALA A 153 -34.02 13.46 -7.44
C ALA A 153 -32.74 13.90 -8.19
N GLU A 154 -31.58 13.29 -7.89
CA GLU A 154 -30.29 13.70 -8.44
C GLU A 154 -29.76 12.73 -9.51
N HIS A 155 -30.40 11.58 -9.68
CA HIS A 155 -29.95 10.50 -10.55
C HIS A 155 -31.11 9.96 -11.37
N THR A 156 -30.99 10.03 -12.70
CA THR A 156 -31.92 9.32 -13.60
C THR A 156 -31.44 7.91 -13.89
N HIS A 157 -30.12 7.73 -13.86
CA HIS A 157 -29.44 6.47 -14.15
C HIS A 157 -28.32 6.22 -13.15
N LEU A 158 -27.93 4.96 -13.03
CA LEU A 158 -26.72 4.50 -12.36
C LEU A 158 -25.86 3.77 -13.39
N THR A 159 -24.55 3.74 -13.20
CA THR A 159 -23.76 2.72 -13.91
C THR A 159 -24.05 1.35 -13.35
N TYR A 160 -23.93 0.35 -14.20
CA TYR A 160 -24.18 -1.02 -13.77
C TYR A 160 -23.14 -1.52 -12.73
N ASP A 161 -21.91 -1.01 -12.78
CA ASP A 161 -20.90 -1.28 -11.73
C ASP A 161 -21.30 -0.67 -10.37
N GLU A 162 -21.84 0.57 -10.35
CA GLU A 162 -22.39 1.19 -9.13
C GLU A 162 -23.54 0.35 -8.56
N TYR A 163 -24.48 -0.12 -9.41
CA TYR A 163 -25.58 -1.00 -9.01
C TYR A 163 -25.10 -2.33 -8.39
N ILE A 164 -24.15 -3.01 -9.05
CA ILE A 164 -23.56 -4.25 -8.52
C ILE A 164 -22.89 -3.99 -7.16
N GLN A 165 -22.19 -2.86 -7.03
CA GLN A 165 -21.51 -2.53 -5.78
C GLN A 165 -22.50 -2.18 -4.67
N LEU A 166 -23.59 -1.48 -4.97
CA LEU A 166 -24.67 -1.22 -4.02
C LEU A 166 -25.22 -2.53 -3.45
N MET A 167 -25.47 -3.54 -4.30
CA MET A 167 -25.92 -4.86 -3.84
C MET A 167 -24.90 -5.54 -2.90
N ARG A 168 -23.60 -5.44 -3.20
CA ARG A 168 -22.54 -5.98 -2.33
C ARG A 168 -22.44 -5.24 -1.00
N SER A 169 -22.47 -3.92 -1.03
CA SER A 169 -22.45 -3.09 0.17
C SER A 169 -23.72 -3.28 1.01
N PHE A 170 -24.87 -3.52 0.38
CA PHE A 170 -26.10 -3.88 1.09
C PHE A 170 -26.00 -5.25 1.76
N SER A 171 -25.37 -6.23 1.10
CA SER A 171 -25.01 -7.50 1.75
C SER A 171 -24.11 -7.27 2.97
N HIS A 172 -23.07 -6.44 2.86
CA HIS A 172 -22.22 -6.13 4.01
C HIS A 172 -23.00 -5.44 5.14
N PHE A 173 -23.93 -4.55 4.81
CA PHE A 173 -24.81 -3.91 5.79
C PHE A 173 -25.75 -4.89 6.50
N GLU A 174 -26.35 -5.83 5.78
CA GLU A 174 -27.35 -6.76 6.32
C GLU A 174 -26.76 -7.92 7.12
N GLN A 175 -25.64 -8.50 6.67
CA GLN A 175 -25.10 -9.74 7.27
C GLN A 175 -23.66 -9.64 7.76
N GLY A 176 -22.98 -8.52 7.49
CA GLY A 176 -21.57 -8.31 7.82
C GLY A 176 -20.61 -9.05 6.90
N TYR A 177 -19.41 -8.49 6.74
CA TYR A 177 -18.30 -9.03 5.97
C TYR A 177 -17.28 -9.71 6.88
N SER A 178 -16.93 -10.96 6.57
CA SER A 178 -15.97 -11.74 7.35
C SER A 178 -14.54 -11.50 6.85
N LEU A 179 -13.64 -11.16 7.77
CA LEU A 179 -12.21 -11.00 7.50
C LEU A 179 -11.42 -12.31 7.63
N PHE A 180 -12.07 -13.47 7.53
CA PHE A 180 -11.35 -14.76 7.65
C PHE A 180 -10.35 -14.96 6.49
N PRO A 181 -9.09 -15.37 6.76
CA PRO A 181 -8.57 -15.89 8.03
C PRO A 181 -7.84 -14.86 8.94
N LEU A 182 -7.86 -13.56 8.64
CA LEU A 182 -7.25 -12.54 9.51
C LEU A 182 -7.86 -12.51 10.91
N LEU A 183 -9.18 -12.68 10.98
CA LEU A 183 -9.94 -12.78 12.23
C LEU A 183 -10.83 -14.03 12.23
N PRO A 184 -11.14 -14.59 13.42
CA PRO A 184 -12.16 -15.62 13.55
C PRO A 184 -13.50 -15.20 12.91
N ARG A 185 -14.17 -16.14 12.21
CA ARG A 185 -15.40 -15.89 11.41
C ARG A 185 -16.55 -15.21 12.15
N LYS A 186 -16.56 -15.26 13.49
CA LYS A 186 -17.57 -14.62 14.32
C LYS A 186 -17.45 -13.09 14.31
N TYR A 187 -16.26 -12.55 14.05
CA TYR A 187 -16.05 -11.11 13.93
C TYR A 187 -16.33 -10.68 12.50
N LYS A 188 -17.28 -9.77 12.35
CA LYS A 188 -17.70 -9.22 11.07
C LYS A 188 -17.67 -7.70 11.11
N ILE A 189 -17.25 -7.11 10.00
CA ILE A 189 -17.29 -5.66 9.78
C ILE A 189 -18.46 -5.31 8.87
N HIS A 190 -18.96 -4.08 8.90
CA HIS A 190 -20.09 -3.65 8.06
C HIS A 190 -19.73 -2.45 7.16
N PRO A 191 -18.80 -2.59 6.19
CA PRO A 191 -18.35 -1.48 5.36
C PRO A 191 -19.52 -0.81 4.63
N PRO A 192 -19.74 0.50 4.84
CA PRO A 192 -20.76 1.24 4.10
C PRO A 192 -20.36 1.37 2.63
N PHE A 193 -21.29 1.82 1.77
CA PHE A 193 -20.95 2.00 0.36
C PHE A 193 -19.87 3.08 0.19
N GLY A 194 -18.98 2.84 -0.77
CA GLY A 194 -17.79 3.66 -1.02
C GLY A 194 -16.56 3.30 -0.19
N VAL A 195 -16.66 2.41 0.79
CA VAL A 195 -15.49 1.91 1.52
C VAL A 195 -14.98 0.60 0.89
N PRO A 196 -13.72 0.54 0.41
CA PRO A 196 -13.16 -0.68 -0.17
C PRO A 196 -13.04 -1.79 0.88
N THR A 197 -13.40 -3.00 0.47
CA THR A 197 -13.25 -4.22 1.29
C THR A 197 -12.09 -5.05 0.78
N LEU A 198 -11.33 -5.66 1.69
CA LEU A 198 -10.19 -6.50 1.34
C LEU A 198 -10.64 -7.74 0.56
N SER A 199 -10.10 -7.97 -0.63
CA SER A 199 -10.20 -9.27 -1.28
C SER A 199 -9.27 -10.28 -0.61
N LYS A 200 -9.33 -11.56 -1.03
CA LYS A 200 -8.36 -12.56 -0.56
C LYS A 200 -6.91 -12.20 -0.87
N VAL A 201 -6.65 -11.49 -1.98
CA VAL A 201 -5.32 -11.01 -2.34
C VAL A 201 -4.88 -9.90 -1.40
N ASP A 202 -5.78 -8.96 -1.09
CA ASP A 202 -5.50 -7.84 -0.17
C ASP A 202 -5.32 -8.29 1.30
N MET A 203 -5.84 -9.48 1.65
CA MET A 203 -5.65 -10.02 2.99
C MET A 203 -4.22 -10.57 3.23
N GLU A 204 -3.47 -10.94 2.18
CA GLU A 204 -2.17 -11.62 2.35
C GLU A 204 -1.07 -10.76 3.00
N PRO A 205 -0.91 -9.46 2.64
CA PRO A 205 -0.03 -8.55 3.37
C PRO A 205 -0.37 -8.44 4.85
N LEU A 206 -1.66 -8.42 5.20
CA LEU A 206 -2.10 -8.36 6.59
C LEU A 206 -1.93 -9.69 7.34
N LEU A 207 -1.97 -10.83 6.64
CA LEU A 207 -1.67 -12.14 7.24
C LEU A 207 -0.19 -12.24 7.60
N LEU A 208 0.69 -11.77 6.70
CA LEU A 208 2.13 -11.68 6.95
C LEU A 208 2.43 -10.76 8.15
N TYR A 209 1.80 -9.59 8.19
CA TYR A 209 1.86 -8.67 9.31
C TYR A 209 1.37 -9.29 10.63
N SER A 210 0.23 -9.97 10.61
CA SER A 210 -0.36 -10.61 11.80
C SER A 210 0.60 -11.62 12.43
N LYS A 211 1.21 -12.48 11.60
CA LYS A 211 2.20 -13.48 12.04
C LYS A 211 3.47 -12.82 12.59
N TRP A 212 3.96 -11.78 11.92
CA TRP A 212 5.09 -10.99 12.42
C TRP A 212 4.77 -10.39 13.79
N LEU A 213 3.65 -9.71 13.93
CA LEU A 213 3.28 -9.03 15.18
C LEU A 213 3.13 -10.02 16.35
N GLN A 214 2.55 -11.21 16.11
CA GLN A 214 2.46 -12.26 17.14
C GLN A 214 3.84 -12.67 17.70
N ASN A 215 4.86 -12.67 16.86
CA ASN A 215 6.22 -13.06 17.24
C ASN A 215 7.01 -11.89 17.86
N PHE A 216 6.81 -10.67 17.36
CA PHE A 216 7.66 -9.51 17.66
C PHE A 216 7.04 -8.48 18.62
N ARG A 217 5.75 -8.58 18.96
CA ARG A 217 5.09 -7.66 19.92
C ARG A 217 5.78 -7.61 21.27
N GLY A 218 6.06 -8.77 21.87
CA GLY A 218 6.75 -8.85 23.16
C GLY A 218 8.19 -8.33 23.08
N PRO A 219 9.02 -8.85 22.16
CA PRO A 219 10.41 -8.45 22.05
C PRO A 219 10.67 -6.98 21.75
N LEU A 220 9.85 -6.36 20.90
CA LEU A 220 9.95 -4.94 20.57
C LEU A 220 9.09 -4.06 21.50
N MET A 221 8.48 -4.65 22.53
CA MET A 221 7.61 -3.96 23.50
C MET A 221 6.51 -3.09 22.85
N LEU A 222 5.87 -3.60 21.81
CA LEU A 222 4.88 -2.86 21.03
C LEU A 222 3.54 -2.79 21.78
N ASN A 223 3.31 -1.70 22.52
CA ASN A 223 2.14 -1.54 23.37
C ASN A 223 1.13 -0.52 22.82
N LYS A 224 1.61 0.51 22.10
CA LYS A 224 0.76 1.53 21.48
C LYS A 224 0.93 1.50 19.97
N ALA A 225 -0.15 1.17 19.26
CA ALA A 225 -0.20 1.19 17.81
C ALA A 225 -1.02 2.36 17.26
N LEU A 226 -0.51 2.99 16.21
CA LEU A 226 -1.25 3.92 15.36
C LEU A 226 -1.38 3.30 13.96
N ILE A 227 -2.61 3.14 13.49
CA ILE A 227 -2.94 2.65 12.16
C ILE A 227 -3.33 3.85 11.31
N VAL A 228 -2.61 4.06 10.22
CA VAL A 228 -2.82 5.14 9.27
C VAL A 228 -3.66 4.62 8.10
N ARG A 229 -4.67 5.40 7.68
CA ARG A 229 -5.68 5.00 6.68
C ARG A 229 -6.31 3.65 7.01
N GLY A 230 -6.82 3.55 8.24
CA GLY A 230 -7.30 2.28 8.77
C GLY A 230 -8.65 1.78 8.25
N ARG A 231 -9.31 2.52 7.34
CA ARG A 231 -10.60 2.18 6.71
C ARG A 231 -11.69 1.77 7.72
N CYS A 232 -12.33 0.62 7.53
CA CYS A 232 -13.31 0.05 8.45
C CYS A 232 -12.66 -0.64 9.66
N GLY A 233 -11.38 -0.42 9.88
CA GLY A 233 -10.66 -0.89 11.06
C GLY A 233 -10.06 -2.28 10.91
N GLU A 234 -9.96 -2.83 9.70
CA GLU A 234 -9.45 -4.19 9.45
C GLU A 234 -8.07 -4.39 10.08
N CYS A 235 -7.12 -3.52 9.74
CA CYS A 235 -5.76 -3.57 10.28
C CYS A 235 -5.76 -3.31 11.80
N ALA A 236 -6.56 -2.36 12.30
CA ALA A 236 -6.65 -2.05 13.72
C ALA A 236 -7.18 -3.23 14.56
N MET A 237 -8.20 -3.93 14.06
CA MET A 237 -8.73 -5.13 14.69
C MET A 237 -7.71 -6.26 14.67
N VAL A 238 -6.99 -6.47 13.56
CA VAL A 238 -5.89 -7.45 13.49
C VAL A 238 -4.79 -7.12 14.50
N THR A 239 -4.33 -5.87 14.57
CA THR A 239 -3.31 -5.42 15.53
C THR A 239 -3.77 -5.67 16.98
N ARG A 240 -5.04 -5.38 17.27
CA ARG A 240 -5.63 -5.64 18.59
C ARG A 240 -5.70 -7.14 18.89
N HIS A 241 -6.10 -7.94 17.91
CA HIS A 241 -6.19 -9.39 18.01
C HIS A 241 -4.83 -10.05 18.28
N CYS A 242 -3.74 -9.49 17.73
CA CYS A 242 -2.36 -9.90 18.04
C CYS A 242 -1.87 -9.45 19.43
N GLY A 243 -2.74 -8.84 20.26
CA GLY A 243 -2.44 -8.57 21.66
C GLY A 243 -1.82 -7.20 21.96
N VAL A 244 -1.87 -6.25 21.02
CA VAL A 244 -1.49 -4.86 21.30
C VAL A 244 -2.60 -4.21 22.16
N PRO A 245 -2.29 -3.65 23.34
CA PRO A 245 -3.31 -3.14 24.28
C PRO A 245 -4.00 -1.87 23.80
N ILE A 246 -3.24 -0.91 23.26
CA ILE A 246 -3.74 0.40 22.85
C ILE A 246 -3.60 0.53 21.34
N VAL A 247 -4.71 0.60 20.63
CA VAL A 247 -4.72 0.77 19.18
C VAL A 247 -5.52 2.03 18.84
N ARG A 248 -4.93 2.91 18.04
CA ARG A 248 -5.60 4.06 17.46
C ARG A 248 -5.57 3.93 15.95
N SER A 249 -6.69 4.22 15.30
CA SER A 249 -6.82 4.22 13.84
C SER A 249 -7.25 5.60 13.38
N VAL A 250 -6.64 6.08 12.31
CA VAL A 250 -6.96 7.35 11.64
C VAL A 250 -7.37 7.03 10.21
N ASP A 251 -8.48 7.61 9.77
CA ASP A 251 -8.93 7.48 8.39
C ASP A 251 -9.63 8.76 7.92
N PRO A 252 -9.43 9.20 6.67
CA PRO A 252 -10.10 10.39 6.14
C PRO A 252 -11.61 10.20 5.94
N ASN A 253 -12.07 8.95 5.76
CA ASN A 253 -13.48 8.67 5.52
C ASN A 253 -14.26 8.57 6.83
N TYR A 254 -15.07 9.61 7.12
CA TYR A 254 -15.90 9.64 8.33
C TYR A 254 -16.87 8.46 8.44
N ARG A 255 -17.36 7.92 7.31
CA ARG A 255 -18.31 6.79 7.29
C ARG A 255 -17.62 5.49 7.67
N ALA A 256 -16.40 5.29 7.18
CA ALA A 256 -15.57 4.15 7.54
C ALA A 256 -15.25 4.18 9.05
N VAL A 257 -14.84 5.35 9.57
CA VAL A 257 -14.60 5.57 10.99
C VAL A 257 -15.85 5.30 11.85
N ALA A 258 -17.01 5.80 11.42
CA ALA A 258 -18.26 5.59 12.15
C ALA A 258 -18.68 4.12 12.15
N SER A 259 -18.53 3.42 11.02
CA SER A 259 -18.79 1.98 10.93
C SER A 259 -17.84 1.19 11.83
N ALA A 260 -16.54 1.46 11.76
CA ALA A 260 -15.53 0.76 12.53
C ALA A 260 -15.77 0.83 14.05
N ARG A 261 -16.20 2.01 14.54
CA ARG A 261 -16.60 2.17 15.96
C ARG A 261 -17.74 1.23 16.34
N LYS A 262 -18.84 1.26 15.57
CA LYS A 262 -19.99 0.38 15.79
C LYS A 262 -19.59 -1.09 15.74
N ASP A 263 -18.76 -1.46 14.76
CA ASP A 263 -18.27 -2.83 14.60
C ASP A 263 -17.45 -3.28 15.81
N THR A 264 -16.55 -2.45 16.34
CA THR A 264 -15.78 -2.80 17.54
C THR A 264 -16.63 -2.98 18.79
N GLU A 265 -17.71 -2.19 18.94
CA GLU A 265 -18.68 -2.35 20.03
C GLU A 265 -19.41 -3.69 19.93
N LEU A 266 -19.85 -4.07 18.71
CA LEU A 266 -20.52 -5.34 18.43
C LEU A 266 -19.61 -6.56 18.59
N MET A 267 -18.31 -6.43 18.30
CA MET A 267 -17.32 -7.51 18.46
C MET A 267 -16.96 -7.80 19.93
N GLY A 268 -17.39 -6.96 20.87
CA GLY A 268 -17.28 -7.15 22.31
C GLY A 268 -16.03 -6.57 22.95
N LYS A 269 -15.95 -6.69 24.28
CA LYS A 269 -15.00 -5.97 25.17
C LYS A 269 -13.53 -6.04 24.76
N HIS A 270 -13.12 -7.09 24.05
CA HIS A 270 -11.74 -7.23 23.58
C HIS A 270 -11.32 -6.09 22.65
N PHE A 271 -12.23 -5.54 21.84
CA PHE A 271 -11.95 -4.50 20.85
C PHE A 271 -12.29 -3.08 21.30
N ASN A 272 -12.90 -2.90 22.48
CA ASN A 272 -13.34 -1.58 22.99
C ASN A 272 -12.19 -0.58 23.25
N THR A 273 -10.94 -1.05 23.34
CA THR A 273 -9.78 -0.18 23.53
C THR A 273 -9.25 0.42 22.22
N ILE A 274 -9.86 0.05 21.08
CA ILE A 274 -9.52 0.66 19.79
C ILE A 274 -10.20 2.03 19.69
N SER A 275 -9.41 3.06 19.36
CA SER A 275 -9.94 4.41 19.11
C SER A 275 -9.84 4.78 17.64
N PHE A 276 -10.95 5.23 17.04
CA PHE A 276 -10.98 5.66 15.64
C PHE A 276 -11.14 7.18 15.54
N ARG A 277 -10.38 7.85 14.67
CA ARG A 277 -10.43 9.31 14.46
C ARG A 277 -10.46 9.63 12.97
N VAL A 278 -11.09 10.75 12.63
CA VAL A 278 -11.08 11.29 11.27
C VAL A 278 -9.84 12.17 11.12
N GLY A 279 -9.05 11.93 10.07
CA GLY A 279 -7.84 12.69 9.74
C GLY A 279 -7.28 12.27 8.38
N GLU A 280 -6.52 13.12 7.71
CA GLU A 280 -6.03 12.85 6.35
C GLU A 280 -5.05 11.65 6.31
N MET A 281 -3.89 11.81 6.96
CA MET A 281 -2.92 10.73 7.16
C MET A 281 -2.60 10.59 8.64
N PHE A 282 -2.14 11.68 9.28
CA PHE A 282 -1.96 11.76 10.72
C PHE A 282 -2.91 12.77 11.37
N LEU A 283 -3.00 12.72 12.71
CA LEU A 283 -3.73 13.73 13.47
C LEU A 283 -2.81 14.93 13.73
N PRO A 284 -3.33 16.17 13.70
CA PRO A 284 -2.54 17.34 14.06
C PRO A 284 -1.92 17.18 15.45
N LEU A 285 -0.65 17.57 15.58
CA LEU A 285 0.01 17.66 16.87
C LEU A 285 -0.55 18.87 17.61
N ASP A 286 -1.25 18.64 18.73
CA ASP A 286 -1.64 19.73 19.63
C ASP A 286 -0.38 20.38 20.22
N THR A 287 -0.04 21.59 19.77
CA THR A 287 1.11 22.36 20.26
C THR A 287 1.03 22.73 21.75
N ARG A 288 -0.14 22.51 22.39
CA ARG A 288 -0.41 22.86 23.80
C ARG A 288 -0.35 21.68 24.77
N MET A 289 -0.23 20.45 24.29
CA MET A 289 -0.18 19.25 25.12
C MET A 289 1.20 18.60 24.99
N ASP A 290 1.74 18.15 26.12
CA ASP A 290 3.03 17.45 26.24
C ASP A 290 3.13 16.33 25.18
N SER A 291 3.84 16.62 24.08
CA SER A 291 3.87 15.82 22.85
C SER A 291 4.46 14.42 23.05
N SER A 292 5.20 14.24 24.15
CA SER A 292 5.81 12.99 24.58
C SER A 292 4.78 11.90 24.93
N ARG A 293 3.61 12.26 25.49
CA ARG A 293 2.65 11.28 26.05
C ARG A 293 1.81 10.55 24.99
N LYS A 294 1.74 11.08 23.77
CA LYS A 294 0.89 10.55 22.68
C LYS A 294 1.65 9.77 21.60
N LYS A 295 2.98 9.65 21.69
CA LYS A 295 3.78 8.87 20.73
C LYS A 295 3.44 7.38 20.76
N SER A 296 3.49 6.74 19.60
CA SER A 296 3.21 5.30 19.41
C SER A 296 4.51 4.52 19.26
N ASP A 297 4.53 3.27 19.75
CA ASP A 297 5.67 2.36 19.58
C ASP A 297 5.63 1.64 18.23
N LEU A 298 4.44 1.56 17.64
CA LEU A 298 4.17 0.96 16.36
C LEU A 298 3.31 1.91 15.52
N ILE A 299 3.74 2.26 14.32
CA ILE A 299 2.88 2.88 13.31
C ILE A 299 2.73 1.90 12.14
N VAL A 300 1.50 1.60 11.74
CA VAL A 300 1.22 0.66 10.67
C VAL A 300 0.54 1.39 9.53
N TYR A 301 1.03 1.15 8.32
CA TYR A 301 0.45 1.67 7.11
C TYR A 301 0.24 0.54 6.09
N TYR A 302 -1.00 0.41 5.61
CA TYR A 302 -1.34 -0.47 4.49
C TYR A 302 -1.90 0.38 3.35
N PRO A 303 -1.03 0.98 2.51
CA PRO A 303 -1.45 1.82 1.40
C PRO A 303 -2.28 1.06 0.38
N ASP A 304 -3.21 1.77 -0.24
CA ASP A 304 -3.86 1.31 -1.47
C ASP A 304 -2.86 1.32 -2.63
N GLN A 305 -2.94 0.26 -3.45
CA GLN A 305 -2.09 0.07 -4.62
C GLN A 305 -2.94 -0.17 -5.86
N GLY A 306 -3.99 0.64 -6.03
CA GLY A 306 -4.79 0.61 -7.25
C GLY A 306 -3.91 0.86 -8.48
N VAL A 307 -4.22 0.22 -9.61
CA VAL A 307 -3.41 0.28 -10.85
C VAL A 307 -3.14 1.73 -11.28
N TYR A 308 -4.14 2.62 -11.13
CA TYR A 308 -4.00 4.05 -11.44
C TYR A 308 -3.04 4.79 -10.50
N GLU A 309 -3.22 4.62 -9.19
CA GLU A 309 -2.41 5.30 -8.18
C GLU A 309 -0.95 4.85 -8.24
N THR A 310 -0.74 3.60 -8.64
CA THR A 310 0.58 3.00 -8.80
C THR A 310 1.28 3.54 -10.05
N TYR A 311 0.54 3.75 -11.15
CA TYR A 311 1.15 4.14 -12.42
C TYR A 311 1.30 5.66 -12.61
N PHE A 312 0.34 6.48 -12.16
CA PHE A 312 0.39 7.93 -12.36
C PHE A 312 1.14 8.64 -11.23
N THR A 313 2.37 8.21 -10.95
CA THR A 313 3.31 8.92 -10.07
C THR A 313 3.99 10.02 -10.87
N ASN A 314 3.67 11.28 -10.60
CA ASN A 314 4.34 12.43 -11.22
C ASN A 314 4.69 13.47 -10.16
N TYR A 315 5.68 14.32 -10.45
CA TYR A 315 5.90 15.53 -9.68
C TYR A 315 4.81 16.56 -10.01
N SER A 316 4.17 17.10 -8.98
CA SER A 316 3.18 18.16 -9.13
C SER A 316 3.50 19.35 -8.23
N GLY A 317 3.14 20.55 -8.69
CA GLY A 317 3.23 21.79 -7.92
C GLY A 317 4.47 22.64 -8.22
N GLY A 318 4.29 23.96 -8.27
CA GLY A 318 5.38 24.93 -8.50
C GLY A 318 6.08 25.41 -7.22
N TYR A 319 5.31 25.70 -6.16
CA TYR A 319 5.83 26.23 -4.88
C TYR A 319 5.97 25.17 -3.78
N ALA A 320 5.20 24.09 -3.87
CA ALA A 320 5.21 22.96 -2.93
C ALA A 320 5.20 21.69 -3.78
N SER A 321 6.37 21.36 -4.31
CA SER A 321 6.60 20.17 -5.11
C SER A 321 6.34 18.95 -4.23
N CYS A 322 5.40 18.10 -4.64
CA CYS A 322 5.14 16.82 -4.00
C CYS A 322 4.96 15.76 -5.07
N MET A 323 5.39 14.52 -4.78
CA MET A 323 5.01 13.40 -5.62
C MET A 323 3.49 13.14 -5.51
N GLU A 324 2.88 12.69 -6.60
CA GLU A 324 1.50 12.19 -6.62
C GLU A 324 1.45 10.66 -6.59
N GLY A 325 0.25 10.10 -6.39
CA GLY A 325 0.03 8.65 -6.43
C GLY A 325 0.69 7.90 -5.26
N PHE A 326 1.08 6.66 -5.50
CA PHE A 326 1.62 5.76 -4.48
C PHE A 326 2.90 6.29 -3.83
N ALA A 327 3.84 6.83 -4.61
CA ALA A 327 5.10 7.36 -4.07
C ALA A 327 4.86 8.61 -3.21
N GLY A 328 3.98 9.52 -3.64
CA GLY A 328 3.60 10.70 -2.85
C GLY A 328 2.94 10.35 -1.52
N MET A 329 2.10 9.31 -1.50
CA MET A 329 1.50 8.82 -0.25
C MET A 329 2.54 8.22 0.70
N LEU A 330 3.59 7.56 0.17
CA LEU A 330 4.68 7.05 0.98
C LEU A 330 5.61 8.16 1.47
N GLU A 331 5.93 9.13 0.62
CA GLU A 331 6.69 10.33 0.98
C GLU A 331 6.04 11.06 2.16
N GLN A 332 4.74 11.38 2.05
CA GLN A 332 3.99 11.99 3.14
C GLN A 332 4.03 11.13 4.42
N PHE A 333 3.89 9.81 4.29
CA PHE A 333 3.94 8.90 5.43
C PHE A 333 5.30 8.95 6.13
N PHE A 334 6.40 8.86 5.38
CA PHE A 334 7.74 8.83 5.93
C PHE A 334 8.12 10.15 6.61
N GLU A 335 7.66 11.29 6.09
CA GLU A 335 7.89 12.60 6.69
C GLU A 335 7.10 12.78 8.00
N GLU A 336 5.80 12.50 7.98
CA GLU A 336 4.94 12.75 9.14
C GLU A 336 5.14 11.71 10.26
N ALA A 337 5.45 10.45 9.94
CA ALA A 337 5.56 9.36 10.93
C ALA A 337 6.62 9.64 12.00
N VAL A 338 7.70 10.35 11.67
CA VAL A 338 8.79 10.71 12.61
C VAL A 338 8.24 11.44 13.84
N HIS A 339 7.24 12.30 13.65
CA HIS A 339 6.69 13.11 14.73
C HIS A 339 5.71 12.36 15.64
N HIS A 340 5.14 11.25 15.16
CA HIS A 340 4.17 10.44 15.90
C HIS A 340 4.78 9.19 16.54
N LEU A 341 5.99 8.80 16.13
CA LEU A 341 6.67 7.60 16.61
C LEU A 341 7.51 7.89 17.86
N SER A 342 7.50 6.96 18.82
CA SER A 342 8.42 6.96 19.97
C SER A 342 9.87 6.82 19.51
N ASP A 343 10.81 7.16 20.39
CA ASP A 343 12.23 7.24 20.00
C ASP A 343 12.81 5.85 19.67
N PHE A 344 12.23 4.79 20.23
CA PHE A 344 12.55 3.39 19.92
C PHE A 344 11.39 2.66 19.23
N GLY A 345 10.45 3.41 18.65
CA GLY A 345 9.33 2.83 17.92
C GLY A 345 9.76 2.34 16.54
N VAL A 346 8.89 1.54 15.93
CA VAL A 346 9.05 1.04 14.55
C VAL A 346 7.84 1.41 13.70
N VAL A 347 8.08 1.63 12.41
CA VAL A 347 7.03 1.72 11.39
C VAL A 347 6.95 0.40 10.64
N VAL A 348 5.73 0.01 10.28
CA VAL A 348 5.45 -1.19 9.50
C VAL A 348 4.63 -0.82 8.28
N ILE A 349 5.15 -1.14 7.10
CA ILE A 349 4.47 -0.94 5.82
C ILE A 349 4.11 -2.31 5.28
N CYS A 350 2.80 -2.56 5.18
CA CYS A 350 2.27 -3.71 4.49
C CYS A 350 2.06 -3.30 3.03
N CYS A 351 2.61 -4.03 2.06
CA CYS A 351 2.37 -3.72 0.65
C CYS A 351 2.42 -4.99 -0.19
N THR A 352 2.19 -4.82 -1.48
CA THR A 352 2.56 -5.83 -2.49
C THR A 352 3.64 -5.24 -3.39
N ASN A 353 4.39 -6.12 -4.06
CA ASN A 353 5.40 -5.71 -5.04
C ASN A 353 4.80 -5.20 -6.38
N ILE A 354 3.49 -4.92 -6.43
CA ILE A 354 2.80 -4.49 -7.66
C ILE A 354 3.40 -3.22 -8.27
N TYR A 355 3.91 -2.29 -7.44
CA TYR A 355 4.58 -1.08 -7.92
C TYR A 355 5.78 -1.43 -8.79
N SER A 356 6.68 -2.25 -8.27
CA SER A 356 7.90 -2.67 -8.98
C SER A 356 7.58 -3.52 -10.21
N LEU A 357 6.47 -4.27 -10.21
CA LEU A 357 6.01 -5.00 -11.38
C LEU A 357 5.46 -4.06 -12.47
N LEU A 358 4.64 -3.07 -12.11
CA LEU A 358 4.03 -2.15 -13.08
C LEU A 358 5.01 -1.08 -13.58
N LYS A 359 6.01 -0.71 -12.77
CA LYS A 359 7.02 0.31 -13.07
C LYS A 359 8.44 -0.22 -12.82
N PRO A 360 8.93 -1.19 -13.61
CA PRO A 360 10.23 -1.82 -13.38
C PRO A 360 11.43 -0.88 -13.58
N TYR A 361 11.23 0.25 -14.26
CA TYR A 361 12.28 1.24 -14.54
C TYR A 361 12.35 2.37 -13.51
N GLU A 362 11.34 2.50 -12.65
CA GLU A 362 11.34 3.50 -11.58
C GLU A 362 11.89 2.87 -10.29
N PRO A 363 12.63 3.63 -9.46
CA PRO A 363 13.08 3.12 -8.17
C PRO A 363 11.87 2.80 -7.28
N ASN A 364 11.99 1.74 -6.49
CA ASN A 364 11.00 1.42 -5.46
C ASN A 364 10.93 2.60 -4.46
N PRO A 365 9.75 3.19 -4.19
CA PRO A 365 9.63 4.38 -3.34
C PRO A 365 10.05 4.12 -1.88
N ILE A 366 9.89 2.89 -1.39
CA ILE A 366 10.37 2.53 -0.04
C ILE A 366 11.90 2.46 -0.03
N GLU A 367 12.50 1.83 -1.04
CA GLU A 367 13.96 1.81 -1.17
C GLU A 367 14.55 3.20 -1.39
N TYR A 368 13.85 4.06 -2.12
CA TYR A 368 14.27 5.43 -2.37
C TYR A 368 14.38 6.20 -1.04
N GLU A 369 13.37 6.08 -0.17
CA GLU A 369 13.40 6.68 1.16
C GLU A 369 14.61 6.21 1.99
N ILE A 370 14.89 4.91 1.91
CA ILE A 370 15.95 4.28 2.67
C ILE A 370 17.34 4.71 2.17
N LYS A 371 17.58 4.62 0.86
CA LYS A 371 18.90 4.80 0.25
C LYS A 371 19.26 6.27 0.05
N PHE A 372 18.30 7.08 -0.42
CA PHE A 372 18.54 8.49 -0.76
C PHE A 372 18.20 9.43 0.38
N ASN A 373 17.00 9.32 0.98
CA ASN A 373 16.56 10.25 2.01
C ASN A 373 17.17 9.94 3.40
N ARG A 374 17.54 8.69 3.66
CA ARG A 374 18.28 8.23 4.86
C ARG A 374 17.64 8.63 6.19
N ARG A 375 16.31 8.83 6.24
CA ARG A 375 15.56 9.10 7.48
C ARG A 375 15.25 7.82 8.25
N TRP A 376 15.15 6.70 7.54
CA TRP A 376 14.74 5.41 8.07
C TRP A 376 15.78 4.33 7.79
N VAL A 377 15.92 3.41 8.74
CA VAL A 377 16.79 2.23 8.63
C VAL A 377 15.92 0.98 8.65
N VAL A 378 16.19 0.04 7.74
CA VAL A 378 15.48 -1.24 7.67
C VAL A 378 15.86 -2.07 8.90
N LEU A 379 14.88 -2.31 9.77
CA LEU A 379 15.01 -3.28 10.85
C LEU A 379 14.86 -4.69 10.30
N ASP A 380 13.76 -4.94 9.59
CA ASP A 380 13.39 -6.23 9.01
C ASP A 380 12.64 -6.02 7.68
N TYR A 381 12.72 -7.03 6.82
CA TYR A 381 11.91 -7.15 5.61
C TYR A 381 11.39 -8.58 5.53
N TYR A 382 10.22 -8.79 4.95
CA TYR A 382 9.67 -10.11 4.64
C TYR A 382 8.93 -10.05 3.32
N ASP A 383 9.02 -11.13 2.53
CA ASP A 383 8.22 -11.29 1.32
C ASP A 383 7.68 -12.71 1.17
N LEU A 384 6.46 -12.82 0.62
CA LEU A 384 5.83 -14.10 0.32
C LEU A 384 5.08 -14.06 -1.02
N PRO A 385 5.11 -15.14 -1.82
CA PRO A 385 4.29 -15.25 -3.03
C PRO A 385 2.80 -15.15 -2.70
N ILE A 386 2.05 -14.42 -3.52
CA ILE A 386 0.60 -14.34 -3.37
C ILE A 386 -0.05 -15.63 -3.88
N ARG A 387 -0.86 -16.27 -3.04
CA ARG A 387 -1.50 -17.57 -3.37
C ARG A 387 -2.96 -17.45 -3.78
N SER A 388 -3.62 -16.42 -3.30
CA SER A 388 -5.03 -16.19 -3.52
C SER A 388 -5.29 -15.62 -4.90
N LYS A 389 -6.39 -16.04 -5.51
CA LYS A 389 -6.92 -15.40 -6.73
C LYS A 389 -7.92 -14.32 -6.33
N GLY A 390 -7.90 -13.17 -7.00
CA GLY A 390 -8.79 -12.08 -6.65
C GLY A 390 -8.57 -10.80 -7.45
N VAL A 391 -9.11 -9.71 -6.91
CA VAL A 391 -8.94 -8.34 -7.39
C VAL A 391 -8.08 -7.62 -6.37
N LEU A 392 -6.99 -6.99 -6.78
CA LEU A 392 -6.13 -6.21 -5.89
C LEU A 392 -6.65 -4.77 -5.77
N SER A 393 -6.74 -4.23 -4.55
CA SER A 393 -7.07 -2.83 -4.25
C SER A 393 -8.27 -2.29 -5.05
N HIS A 394 -9.41 -3.02 -5.00
CA HIS A 394 -10.61 -2.68 -5.78
C HIS A 394 -11.25 -1.37 -5.31
N ILE A 395 -11.53 -0.46 -6.24
CA ILE A 395 -12.33 0.74 -5.99
C ILE A 395 -13.82 0.38 -6.14
N PRO A 396 -14.65 0.51 -5.08
CA PRO A 396 -16.03 0.00 -5.05
C PRO A 396 -16.89 0.38 -6.26
N ALA A 397 -16.87 1.64 -6.71
CA ALA A 397 -17.71 2.14 -7.80
C ALA A 397 -17.11 1.92 -9.22
N GLN A 398 -16.08 1.08 -9.36
CA GLN A 398 -15.43 0.82 -10.65
C GLN A 398 -15.52 -0.67 -11.01
N HIS A 399 -15.31 -0.95 -12.29
CA HIS A 399 -15.23 -2.31 -12.81
C HIS A 399 -14.23 -3.16 -12.02
N ARG A 400 -14.57 -4.43 -11.83
CA ARG A 400 -13.63 -5.39 -11.22
C ARG A 400 -12.61 -5.85 -12.25
N PHE A 401 -11.33 -5.73 -11.92
CA PHE A 401 -10.24 -6.21 -12.76
C PHE A 401 -9.48 -7.33 -12.03
N LYS A 402 -9.53 -8.55 -12.57
CA LYS A 402 -8.71 -9.66 -12.06
C LYS A 402 -7.33 -9.56 -12.71
N LEU A 403 -6.28 -9.65 -11.90
CA LEU A 403 -4.92 -9.61 -12.42
C LEU A 403 -4.66 -10.83 -13.32
N PRO A 404 -3.94 -10.67 -14.45
CA PRO A 404 -3.56 -11.78 -15.32
C PRO A 404 -2.75 -12.85 -14.59
N HIS A 405 -2.82 -14.10 -15.05
CA HIS A 405 -2.11 -15.22 -14.40
C HIS A 405 -0.59 -15.02 -14.38
N SER A 406 -0.03 -14.46 -15.46
CA SER A 406 1.40 -14.13 -15.55
C SER A 406 1.82 -13.18 -14.43
N LEU A 407 1.08 -12.10 -14.23
CA LEU A 407 1.34 -11.12 -13.17
C LEU A 407 1.11 -11.71 -11.77
N MET A 408 0.04 -12.49 -11.60
CA MET A 408 -0.25 -13.16 -10.32
C MET A 408 0.88 -14.09 -9.88
N GLY A 409 1.56 -14.77 -10.81
CA GLY A 409 2.70 -15.63 -10.49
C GLY A 409 3.95 -14.88 -9.99
N SER A 410 4.07 -13.59 -10.32
CA SER A 410 5.17 -12.72 -9.87
C SER A 410 4.81 -11.84 -8.67
N LEU A 411 3.52 -11.77 -8.32
CA LEU A 411 3.01 -10.92 -7.25
C LEU A 411 3.40 -11.49 -5.87
N ARG A 412 3.89 -10.60 -5.01
CA ARG A 412 4.33 -10.91 -3.65
C ARG A 412 3.71 -9.95 -2.65
N SER A 413 3.36 -10.49 -1.50
CA SER A 413 3.08 -9.77 -0.27
C SER A 413 4.42 -9.35 0.35
N GLU A 414 4.57 -8.08 0.67
CA GLU A 414 5.78 -7.50 1.26
C GLU A 414 5.45 -6.86 2.62
N LEU A 415 6.39 -6.97 3.55
CA LEU A 415 6.32 -6.35 4.87
C LEU A 415 7.65 -5.68 5.18
N TRP A 416 7.64 -4.35 5.28
CA TRP A 416 8.81 -3.55 5.61
C TRP A 416 8.71 -3.04 7.04
N ILE A 417 9.73 -3.30 7.85
CA ILE A 417 9.83 -2.84 9.24
C ILE A 417 11.01 -1.90 9.32
N LEU A 418 10.75 -0.63 9.62
CA LEU A 418 11.79 0.40 9.67
C LEU A 418 11.82 1.06 11.05
N HIS A 419 12.98 1.55 11.44
CA HIS A 419 13.15 2.41 12.61
C HIS A 419 13.83 3.73 12.22
N LYS A 420 13.71 4.72 13.09
CA LYS A 420 14.39 6.02 12.96
C LYS A 420 15.89 5.86 12.90
N ILE A 421 16.56 6.64 12.05
CA ILE A 421 18.03 6.67 12.03
C ILE A 421 18.61 7.08 13.39
N GLU A 422 17.95 7.99 14.12
CA GLU A 422 18.39 8.42 15.45
C GLU A 422 18.34 7.29 16.48
N ALA A 423 17.56 6.23 16.23
CA ALA A 423 17.42 5.07 17.09
C ALA A 423 18.46 3.96 16.84
N ILE A 424 19.43 4.19 15.94
CA ILE A 424 20.41 3.15 15.56
C ILE A 424 21.17 2.57 16.75
N GLY A 425 21.50 3.39 17.77
CA GLY A 425 22.17 2.92 18.98
C GLY A 425 21.34 1.91 19.79
N HIS A 426 20.01 2.03 19.79
CA HIS A 426 19.11 1.08 20.47
C HIS A 426 19.01 -0.25 19.71
N PHE A 427 18.92 -0.17 18.37
CA PHE A 427 18.80 -1.33 17.50
C PHE A 427 20.14 -1.93 17.07
N ALA A 428 21.26 -1.33 17.48
CA ALA A 428 22.63 -1.77 17.15
C ALA A 428 22.88 -3.25 17.44
N TYR A 429 22.33 -3.76 18.55
CA TYR A 429 22.45 -5.17 18.89
C TYR A 429 21.63 -6.08 17.96
N ILE A 430 20.48 -5.61 17.47
CA ILE A 430 19.67 -6.35 16.49
C ILE A 430 20.36 -6.40 15.13
N HIS A 431 21.13 -5.37 14.80
CA HIS A 431 21.99 -5.27 13.61
C HIS A 431 23.35 -5.98 13.75
N ASN A 432 23.63 -6.63 14.87
CA ASN A 432 24.93 -7.26 15.18
C ASN A 432 26.12 -6.30 15.09
N ILE A 433 25.96 -5.02 15.42
CA ILE A 433 27.07 -4.06 15.45
C ILE A 433 28.07 -4.51 16.56
N PRO A 434 29.37 -4.71 16.25
CA PRO A 434 30.37 -5.16 17.21
C PRO A 434 30.41 -4.29 18.47
N GLY A 435 30.45 -4.92 19.65
CA GLY A 435 30.50 -4.22 20.94
C GLY A 435 29.16 -3.68 21.46
N SER A 436 28.07 -3.80 20.69
CA SER A 436 26.73 -3.42 21.15
C SER A 436 26.21 -4.36 22.24
N LYS A 437 25.43 -3.81 23.18
CA LYS A 437 24.78 -4.57 24.26
C LYS A 437 23.27 -4.66 23.99
N PRO A 438 22.61 -5.79 24.31
CA PRO A 438 21.17 -5.90 24.13
C PRO A 438 20.45 -4.91 25.04
N PRO A 439 19.34 -4.28 24.59
CA PRO A 439 18.47 -3.51 25.47
C PRO A 439 18.01 -4.36 26.67
N SER A 440 17.93 -3.76 27.85
CA SER A 440 17.58 -4.46 29.10
C SER A 440 16.23 -5.19 29.03
N CYS A 441 15.27 -4.65 28.29
CA CYS A 441 13.97 -5.26 28.03
C CYS A 441 14.05 -6.51 27.13
N ALA A 442 14.88 -6.47 26.09
CA ALA A 442 15.11 -7.60 25.19
C ALA A 442 15.84 -8.74 25.92
N ALA A 443 16.76 -8.41 26.84
CA ALA A 443 17.50 -9.39 27.65
C ALA A 443 16.58 -10.25 28.55
N MET A 444 15.54 -9.66 29.16
CA MET A 444 14.54 -10.41 29.94
C MET A 444 13.63 -11.28 29.08
N HIS A 445 13.16 -10.75 27.94
CA HIS A 445 12.22 -11.48 27.08
C HIS A 445 12.89 -12.66 26.33
N TRP A 446 14.18 -12.54 26.03
CA TRP A 446 14.92 -13.48 25.18
C TRP A 446 15.96 -14.34 25.91
N LYS A 447 16.03 -14.28 27.25
CA LYS A 447 16.78 -15.22 28.12
C LYS A 447 18.17 -15.61 27.59
N ASN A 448 19.07 -14.64 27.43
CA ASN A 448 20.47 -14.86 26.99
C ASN A 448 20.67 -15.60 25.65
N LYS A 449 19.63 -15.83 24.84
CA LYS A 449 19.79 -16.40 23.50
C LYS A 449 20.31 -15.30 22.56
N ASN A 450 21.25 -15.66 21.68
CA ASN A 450 21.74 -14.76 20.64
C ASN A 450 20.55 -14.29 19.79
N ILE A 451 20.14 -13.02 19.96
CA ILE A 451 18.91 -12.45 19.37
C ILE A 451 18.92 -12.63 17.86
N SER A 452 20.07 -12.48 17.21
CA SER A 452 20.18 -12.68 15.77
C SER A 452 19.96 -14.13 15.33
N LYS A 453 20.30 -15.11 16.18
CA LYS A 453 20.00 -16.53 15.91
C LYS A 453 18.50 -16.81 16.07
N LEU A 454 17.86 -16.24 17.11
CA LEU A 454 16.42 -16.36 17.32
C LEU A 454 15.62 -15.66 16.21
N ARG A 455 16.00 -14.43 15.86
CA ARG A 455 15.42 -13.64 14.77
C ARG A 455 15.51 -14.41 13.45
N ARG A 456 16.69 -14.92 13.07
CA ARG A 456 16.86 -15.76 11.88
C ARG A 456 16.03 -17.04 11.93
N MET A 457 15.97 -17.71 13.08
CA MET A 457 15.14 -18.90 13.24
C MET A 457 13.64 -18.57 13.08
N VAL A 458 13.16 -17.47 13.67
CA VAL A 458 11.77 -17.02 13.52
C VAL A 458 11.48 -16.63 12.08
N MET A 459 12.39 -15.91 11.41
CA MET A 459 12.26 -15.56 10.00
C MET A 459 12.21 -16.80 9.11
N LYS A 460 13.16 -17.72 9.29
CA LYS A 460 13.21 -18.96 8.54
C LYS A 460 11.95 -19.78 8.76
N ASN A 461 11.57 -20.03 10.01
CA ASN A 461 10.35 -20.76 10.33
C ASN A 461 9.10 -20.07 9.77
N GLN A 462 9.05 -18.74 9.77
CA GLN A 462 7.91 -18.00 9.23
C GLN A 462 7.83 -18.13 7.70
N ILE A 463 8.96 -18.06 7.01
CA ILE A 463 9.02 -18.28 5.56
C ILE A 463 8.64 -19.72 5.23
N ASP A 464 9.20 -20.69 5.96
CA ASP A 464 8.92 -22.12 5.76
C ASP A 464 7.44 -22.46 6.09
N ASP A 465 6.90 -21.98 7.22
CA ASP A 465 5.49 -22.17 7.64
C ASP A 465 4.51 -21.59 6.61
N LEU A 466 4.88 -20.46 6.00
CA LEU A 466 4.10 -19.80 4.98
C LEU A 466 4.48 -20.30 3.57
N GLY A 467 5.28 -21.37 3.47
CA GLY A 467 5.69 -22.10 2.27
C GLY A 467 6.43 -21.27 1.22
N GLY A 468 7.26 -20.33 1.68
CA GLY A 468 8.31 -19.70 0.89
C GLY A 468 9.62 -20.49 0.97
N ASP A 469 10.60 -20.08 0.16
CA ASP A 469 11.95 -20.65 0.16
C ASP A 469 12.93 -19.65 0.80
N TRP A 470 13.59 -20.09 1.87
CA TRP A 470 14.56 -19.30 2.65
C TRP A 470 15.77 -18.85 1.83
N GLU A 471 16.34 -19.72 0.98
CA GLU A 471 17.54 -19.37 0.22
C GLU A 471 17.19 -18.36 -0.88
N ALA A 472 16.10 -18.60 -1.61
CA ALA A 472 15.61 -17.65 -2.59
C ALA A 472 15.24 -16.30 -1.95
N TYR A 473 14.66 -16.30 -0.74
CA TYR A 473 14.40 -15.09 0.05
C TYR A 473 15.69 -14.32 0.36
N LYS A 474 16.70 -15.02 0.87
CA LYS A 474 18.00 -14.41 1.19
C LYS A 474 18.63 -13.77 -0.03
N GLU A 475 18.66 -14.46 -1.17
CA GLU A 475 19.21 -13.92 -2.42
C GLU A 475 18.49 -12.65 -2.89
N ARG A 476 17.14 -12.65 -2.88
CA ARG A 476 16.35 -11.47 -3.28
C ARG A 476 16.59 -10.29 -2.37
N PHE A 477 16.58 -10.51 -1.05
CA PHE A 477 16.83 -9.45 -0.10
C PHE A 477 18.24 -8.86 -0.28
N MET A 478 19.25 -9.73 -0.48
CA MET A 478 20.61 -9.27 -0.80
C MET A 478 20.67 -8.49 -2.12
N HIS A 479 19.90 -8.88 -3.13
CA HIS A 479 19.83 -8.17 -4.41
C HIS A 479 19.14 -6.80 -4.27
N LEU A 480 18.04 -6.70 -3.51
CA LEU A 480 17.34 -5.43 -3.22
C LEU A 480 18.25 -4.42 -2.52
N LEU A 481 19.26 -4.89 -1.78
CA LEU A 481 20.17 -4.07 -1.00
C LEU A 481 21.46 -3.69 -1.74
N ARG A 482 21.77 -4.35 -2.86
CA ARG A 482 22.89 -3.93 -3.71
C ARG A 482 22.48 -2.70 -4.51
N GLU A 483 23.35 -1.69 -4.58
CA GLU A 483 23.16 -0.60 -5.53
C GLU A 483 23.23 -1.14 -6.96
N GLN A 484 22.47 -0.52 -7.87
CA GLN A 484 22.55 -0.82 -9.30
C GLN A 484 23.83 -0.26 -9.95
N ASN A 485 24.60 0.56 -9.22
CA ASN A 485 25.82 1.18 -9.69
C ASN A 485 27.01 0.49 -9.00
N GLY A 486 28.05 0.18 -9.77
CA GLY A 486 29.22 -0.59 -9.34
C GLY A 486 30.17 0.11 -8.36
N ASP A 487 29.64 0.90 -7.43
CA ASP A 487 30.37 1.51 -6.33
C ASP A 487 30.49 0.53 -5.13
N ASP A 488 31.39 0.84 -4.19
CA ASP A 488 31.63 0.06 -2.97
C ASP A 488 30.32 -0.19 -2.20
N GLU A 489 30.18 -1.37 -1.57
CA GLU A 489 28.97 -1.71 -0.79
C GLU A 489 28.67 -0.65 0.28
N ASP A 490 27.53 0.03 0.17
CA ASP A 490 27.04 1.03 1.14
C ASP A 490 26.94 0.47 2.56
N ASP A 491 27.18 1.32 3.57
CA ASP A 491 27.20 0.99 5.01
C ASP A 491 25.91 0.27 5.44
N MET A 492 24.79 0.55 4.77
CA MET A 492 23.52 -0.11 5.01
C MET A 492 23.47 -1.54 4.47
N ALA A 493 23.90 -1.76 3.22
CA ALA A 493 24.02 -3.09 2.63
C ALA A 493 24.96 -3.95 3.49
N GLN A 494 26.03 -3.34 3.99
CA GLN A 494 26.95 -3.98 4.94
C GLN A 494 26.24 -4.34 6.26
N SER A 495 25.52 -3.41 6.90
CA SER A 495 24.83 -3.67 8.18
C SER A 495 23.79 -4.80 8.10
N ILE A 496 23.07 -4.91 6.99
CA ILE A 496 22.05 -5.92 6.81
C ILE A 496 22.67 -7.27 6.49
N ARG A 497 23.77 -7.27 5.72
CA ARG A 497 24.57 -8.47 5.47
C ARG A 497 25.23 -8.97 6.76
N MET A 498 25.63 -8.09 7.67
CA MET A 498 26.07 -8.45 9.03
C MET A 498 24.95 -9.09 9.88
N ALA A 499 23.69 -8.74 9.64
CA ALA A 499 22.55 -9.36 10.32
C ALA A 499 22.22 -10.77 9.76
N MET A 500 22.39 -10.97 8.46
CA MET A 500 21.93 -12.16 7.72
C MET A 500 23.02 -13.21 7.50
N ASP A 501 24.26 -12.79 7.27
CA ASP A 501 25.41 -13.65 7.04
C ASP A 501 26.33 -13.66 8.27
N PRO A 502 26.43 -14.79 8.99
CA PRO A 502 27.27 -14.89 10.18
C PRO A 502 28.77 -14.81 9.89
N SER A 503 29.19 -15.01 8.64
CA SER A 503 30.59 -14.95 8.21
C SER A 503 31.02 -13.54 7.78
N TYR A 504 30.06 -12.70 7.39
CA TYR A 504 30.34 -11.37 6.84
C TYR A 504 30.95 -10.38 7.85
N PRO A 505 30.57 -10.37 9.15
CA PRO A 505 31.28 -9.55 10.15
C PRO A 505 32.78 -9.89 10.25
N GLN A 506 33.14 -11.16 10.07
CA GLN A 506 34.54 -11.61 10.07
C GLN A 506 35.26 -11.15 8.78
N GLU A 507 34.57 -11.20 7.65
CA GLU A 507 35.07 -10.70 6.37
C GLU A 507 35.34 -9.18 6.43
N LEU A 508 34.41 -8.42 7.01
CA LEU A 508 34.53 -6.97 7.22
C LEU A 508 35.69 -6.63 8.17
N ALA A 509 35.82 -7.37 9.27
CA ALA A 509 36.94 -7.23 10.19
C ALA A 509 38.30 -7.51 9.49
N ASN A 510 38.35 -8.51 8.62
CA ASN A 510 39.54 -8.80 7.83
C ASN A 510 39.84 -7.70 6.80
N ARG A 511 38.82 -7.18 6.09
CA ARG A 511 38.99 -6.03 5.16
C ARG A 511 39.47 -4.79 5.90
N ALA A 512 38.88 -4.48 7.05
CA ALA A 512 39.30 -3.37 7.89
C ALA A 512 40.75 -3.55 8.39
N ARG A 513 41.14 -4.77 8.78
CA ARG A 513 42.52 -5.08 9.16
C ARG A 513 43.49 -4.83 8.00
N ILE A 514 43.18 -5.34 6.81
CA ILE A 514 43.99 -5.14 5.60
C ILE A 514 44.09 -3.65 5.24
N ALA A 515 43.00 -2.89 5.34
CA ALA A 515 42.97 -1.45 5.10
C ALA A 515 43.82 -0.65 6.11
N VAL A 516 43.87 -1.10 7.37
CA VAL A 516 44.73 -0.52 8.40
C VAL A 516 46.20 -0.87 8.14
N GLU A 517 46.50 -2.13 7.83
CA GLU A 517 47.86 -2.61 7.52
C GLU A 517 48.44 -1.87 6.30
N THR A 518 47.67 -1.76 5.21
CA THR A 518 48.06 -1.01 4.01
C THR A 518 48.25 0.49 4.29
N ASN A 519 47.40 1.11 5.12
CA ASN A 519 47.62 2.49 5.55
C ASN A 519 48.88 2.66 6.41
N ILE A 520 49.21 1.70 7.27
CA ILE A 520 50.44 1.72 8.07
C ILE A 520 51.66 1.58 7.17
N GLU A 521 51.61 0.69 6.17
CA GLU A 521 52.68 0.52 5.18
C GLU A 521 52.84 1.77 4.32
N ALA A 522 51.73 2.37 3.85
CA ALA A 522 51.76 3.62 3.09
C ALA A 522 52.34 4.77 3.92
N LYS A 523 51.98 4.88 5.22
CA LYS A 523 52.58 5.84 6.15
C LYS A 523 54.06 5.58 6.36
N ARG A 524 54.47 4.32 6.52
CA ARG A 524 55.89 3.96 6.69
C ARG A 524 56.69 4.30 5.42
N ALA A 525 56.16 3.97 4.25
CA ALA A 525 56.76 4.30 2.96
C ALA A 525 56.85 5.83 2.77
N PHE A 526 55.80 6.57 3.14
CA PHE A 526 55.82 8.03 3.15
C PHE A 526 56.90 8.58 4.10
N HIS A 527 57.01 8.06 5.32
CA HIS A 527 58.06 8.49 6.26
C HIS A 527 59.48 8.17 5.77
N VAL A 528 59.68 7.05 5.06
CA VAL A 528 60.96 6.69 4.43
C VAL A 528 61.26 7.58 3.21
N ASP A 529 60.25 7.91 2.40
CA ASP A 529 60.40 8.84 1.27
C ASP A 529 60.70 10.26 1.77
N VAL A 530 60.04 10.70 2.85
CA VAL A 530 60.31 11.99 3.48
C VAL A 530 61.71 12.01 4.10
N SER A 531 62.13 10.98 4.84
CA SER A 531 63.46 10.96 5.47
C SER A 531 64.60 10.86 4.45
N SER A 532 64.39 10.17 3.32
CA SER A 532 65.38 10.11 2.24
C SER A 532 65.44 11.40 1.41
N ARG A 533 64.30 12.06 1.15
CA ARG A 533 64.25 13.32 0.40
C ARG A 533 64.65 14.55 1.22
N PHE A 534 64.49 14.50 2.55
CA PHE A 534 64.66 15.65 3.45
C PHE A 534 65.61 15.33 4.62
N GLY A 535 66.68 14.59 4.34
CA GLY A 535 67.63 14.14 5.36
C GLY A 535 68.45 15.25 6.02
N GLU A 536 68.74 16.34 5.30
CA GLU A 536 69.58 17.45 5.79
C GLU A 536 68.83 18.79 5.91
N VAL A 537 67.62 18.88 5.35
CA VAL A 537 66.83 20.12 5.29
C VAL A 537 65.38 19.75 5.52
N SER A 538 64.68 20.46 6.41
CA SER A 538 63.28 20.14 6.70
C SER A 538 62.41 20.32 5.45
N PRO A 539 61.32 19.54 5.29
CA PRO A 539 60.37 19.72 4.18
C PRO A 539 59.86 21.17 4.06
N ARG A 540 59.81 21.90 5.18
CA ARG A 540 59.40 23.30 5.24
C ARG A 540 60.45 24.26 4.69
N GLU A 541 61.72 24.08 5.04
CA GLU A 541 62.83 24.86 4.46
C GLU A 541 63.00 24.62 2.94
N CYS A 542 62.75 23.39 2.48
CA CYS A 542 62.76 23.08 1.04
C CYS A 542 61.58 23.74 0.29
N PHE A 543 60.42 23.87 0.94
CA PHE A 543 59.27 24.59 0.40
C PHE A 543 59.51 26.12 0.37
N ASP A 544 60.07 26.67 1.46
CA ASP A 544 60.36 28.09 1.60
C ASP A 544 61.49 28.55 0.66
N SER A 545 62.50 27.72 0.41
CA SER A 545 63.58 27.97 -0.57
C SER A 545 63.10 27.94 -2.04
N LYS A 546 62.13 27.07 -2.37
CA LYS A 546 61.46 27.10 -3.68
C LYS A 546 60.60 28.35 -3.88
N TYR A 547 59.96 28.84 -2.82
CA TYR A 547 59.19 30.09 -2.91
C TYR A 547 60.07 31.34 -2.95
N THR A 548 61.14 31.42 -2.15
CA THR A 548 62.10 32.55 -2.22
C THR A 548 62.86 32.59 -3.54
N SER A 549 63.26 31.45 -4.11
CA SER A 549 63.91 31.43 -5.43
C SER A 549 62.97 31.82 -6.58
N ASN A 550 61.67 31.51 -6.48
CA ASN A 550 60.66 31.95 -7.46
C ASN A 550 60.26 33.43 -7.26
N PHE A 551 60.27 33.94 -6.04
CA PHE A 551 60.03 35.36 -5.74
C PHE A 551 61.20 36.25 -6.20
N ILE A 552 62.44 35.77 -6.09
CA ILE A 552 63.62 36.47 -6.62
C ILE A 552 63.62 36.46 -8.17
N LYS A 553 63.16 35.37 -8.81
CA LYS A 553 63.00 35.29 -10.28
C LYS A 553 61.85 36.13 -10.83
N SER A 554 60.80 36.41 -10.03
CA SER A 554 59.70 37.29 -10.45
C SER A 554 60.05 38.78 -10.29
N ILE A 555 60.89 39.13 -9.30
CA ILE A 555 61.40 40.50 -9.12
C ILE A 555 62.47 40.85 -10.17
N SER A 556 63.26 39.87 -10.66
CA SER A 556 64.27 40.10 -11.70
C SER A 556 63.72 40.10 -13.15
N LYS A 557 62.39 40.08 -13.35
CA LYS A 557 61.74 40.01 -14.67
C LYS A 557 60.76 41.16 -14.96
N ASN A 558 60.77 42.24 -14.18
CA ASN A 558 60.12 43.50 -14.52
C ASN A 558 61.15 44.65 -14.52
N PRO A 559 61.65 45.09 -15.69
CA PRO A 559 61.96 46.50 -15.89
C PRO A 559 60.68 47.35 -15.93
#